data_AF-A0A6G1WV39-F1
#
_entry.id   AF-A0A6G1WV39-F1
#
_cell.length_a   1.000
_cell.length_b   1.000
_cell.length_c   1.000
_cell.angle_alpha   90.00
_cell.angle_beta   90.00
_cell.angle_gamma   90.00
#
_symmetry.space_group_name_H-M   'P 1'
#
loop_
_entity.id
_entity.type
_entity.pdbx_description
1 polymer ?
#
loop_
_entity_poly.entity_id
_entity_poly.type
_entity_poly.pdbx_seq_one_letter_code
_entity_poly.pdbx_strand_id
1 'polypeptide(L)'
;MPRLDRDALNNANPKSVAMATLQTLMGLENHPPHIQVMAAAAVFLSLADHLGIPAQEAFTATTNLINDTEGKRTEFRALDAYMKGEIFHG
;
A
#
# COMPACT_ATOMS: atom_id res chain seq x y z
N MET A 1 10.44 -17.20 -14.09
CA MET A 1 9.63 -16.23 -13.30
C MET A 1 10.40 -14.91 -13.28
N PRO A 2 9.75 -13.77 -13.56
CA PRO A 2 10.42 -12.48 -13.39
C PRO A 2 10.75 -12.30 -11.92
N ARG A 3 12.04 -12.05 -11.62
CA ARG A 3 12.51 -11.79 -10.26
C ARG A 3 12.20 -10.33 -9.93
N LEU A 4 11.62 -10.06 -8.78
CA LEU A 4 11.46 -8.69 -8.29
C LEU A 4 12.82 -8.01 -8.17
N ASP A 5 12.92 -6.80 -8.69
CA ASP A 5 14.09 -5.94 -8.51
C ASP A 5 13.98 -5.23 -7.15
N ARG A 6 14.91 -5.56 -6.24
CA ARG A 6 14.96 -4.98 -4.89
C ARG A 6 15.30 -3.49 -4.91
N ASP A 7 16.09 -3.04 -5.88
CA ASP A 7 16.44 -1.63 -5.98
C ASP A 7 15.22 -0.85 -6.46
N ALA A 8 14.45 -1.40 -7.40
CA ALA A 8 13.18 -0.83 -7.82
C ALA A 8 12.14 -0.79 -6.69
N LEU A 9 12.10 -1.83 -5.83
CA LEU A 9 11.24 -1.84 -4.64
C LEU A 9 11.60 -0.73 -3.64
N ASN A 10 12.89 -0.59 -3.33
CA ASN A 10 13.36 0.40 -2.35
C ASN A 10 13.29 1.84 -2.86
N ASN A 11 13.34 2.04 -4.18
CA ASN A 11 13.23 3.34 -4.84
C ASN A 11 11.88 3.55 -5.53
N ALA A 12 10.85 2.81 -5.11
CA ALA A 12 9.53 2.95 -5.68
C ALA A 12 9.02 4.40 -5.55
N ASN A 13 8.38 4.90 -6.60
CA ASN A 13 7.87 6.27 -6.60
C ASN A 13 6.69 6.41 -5.61
N PRO A 14 6.76 7.28 -4.59
CA PRO A 14 5.73 7.40 -3.55
C PRO A 14 4.33 7.69 -4.11
N LYS A 15 4.22 8.58 -5.10
CA LYS A 15 2.95 8.94 -5.73
C LYS A 15 2.31 7.75 -6.45
N SER A 16 3.11 6.98 -7.19
CA SER A 16 2.63 5.81 -7.93
C SER A 16 2.13 4.73 -6.98
N VAL A 17 2.86 4.49 -5.88
CA VAL A 17 2.44 3.53 -4.85
C VAL A 17 1.18 4.01 -4.13
N ALA A 18 1.10 5.29 -3.74
CA ALA A 18 -0.10 5.84 -3.10
C ALA A 18 -1.36 5.73 -3.99
N MET A 19 -1.23 5.99 -5.29
CA MET A 19 -2.33 5.82 -6.26
C MET A 19 -2.79 4.36 -6.37
N ALA A 20 -1.86 3.41 -6.46
CA ALA A 20 -2.18 1.99 -6.50
C ALA A 20 -2.82 1.50 -5.19
N THR A 21 -2.37 2.03 -4.05
CA THR A 21 -2.98 1.77 -2.75
C THR A 21 -4.42 2.26 -2.71
N LEU A 22 -4.70 3.48 -3.19
CA LEU A 22 -6.08 4.01 -3.26
C LEU A 22 -6.98 3.11 -4.14
N GLN A 23 -6.49 2.66 -5.30
CA GLN A 23 -7.22 1.73 -6.16
C GLN A 23 -7.55 0.42 -5.45
N THR A 24 -6.60 -0.11 -4.69
CA THR A 24 -6.81 -1.32 -3.89
C THR A 24 -7.87 -1.08 -2.81
N LEU A 25 -7.81 0.07 -2.11
CA LEU A 25 -8.80 0.43 -1.09
C LEU A 25 -10.21 0.61 -1.66
N MET A 26 -10.35 1.30 -2.80
CA MET A 26 -11.64 1.46 -3.49
C MET A 26 -12.26 0.10 -3.85
N GLY A 27 -11.44 -0.86 -4.29
CA GLY A 27 -11.91 -2.22 -4.57
C GLY A 27 -12.44 -2.97 -3.34
N LEU A 28 -12.06 -2.53 -2.13
CA LEU A 28 -12.45 -3.14 -0.86
C LEU A 28 -13.59 -2.40 -0.15
N GLU A 29 -13.97 -1.21 -0.59
CA GLU A 29 -14.81 -0.27 0.18
C GLU A 29 -16.19 -0.85 0.57
N ASN A 30 -16.77 -1.70 -0.28
CA ASN A 30 -18.10 -2.29 -0.08
C ASN A 30 -18.09 -3.55 0.82
N HIS A 31 -16.92 -3.98 1.29
CA HIS A 31 -16.80 -5.12 2.20
C HIS A 31 -16.81 -4.69 3.67
N PRO A 32 -17.25 -5.56 4.60
CA PRO A 32 -17.10 -5.32 6.03
C PRO A 32 -15.64 -5.06 6.46
N PRO A 33 -15.36 -4.23 7.49
CA PRO A 33 -13.99 -3.83 7.85
C PRO A 33 -13.01 -4.98 8.10
N HIS A 34 -13.48 -6.07 8.75
CA HIS A 34 -12.64 -7.23 9.00
C HIS A 34 -12.26 -7.96 7.70
N ILE A 35 -13.15 -7.99 6.70
CA ILE A 35 -12.87 -8.55 5.38
C ILE A 35 -11.89 -7.65 4.63
N GLN A 36 -12.05 -6.33 4.69
CA GLN A 36 -11.12 -5.39 4.03
C GLN A 36 -9.67 -5.62 4.47
N VAL A 37 -9.44 -5.71 5.79
CA VAL A 37 -8.11 -5.93 6.36
C VAL A 37 -7.55 -7.29 5.93
N MET A 38 -8.34 -8.36 6.05
CA MET A 38 -7.89 -9.70 5.67
C MET A 38 -7.63 -9.83 4.17
N ALA A 39 -8.46 -9.21 3.32
CA ALA A 39 -8.29 -9.21 1.88
C ALA A 39 -7.02 -8.45 1.46
N ALA A 40 -6.78 -7.26 2.01
CA ALA A 40 -5.55 -6.50 1.76
C ALA A 40 -4.30 -7.30 2.18
N ALA A 41 -4.34 -7.94 3.34
CA ALA A 41 -3.24 -8.80 3.82
C ALA A 41 -3.04 -10.03 2.91
N ALA A 42 -4.12 -10.66 2.46
CA ALA A 42 -4.05 -11.81 1.57
C ALA A 42 -3.45 -11.43 0.20
N VAL A 43 -3.81 -10.27 -0.36
CA VAL A 43 -3.21 -9.73 -1.58
C VAL A 43 -1.70 -9.53 -1.39
N PHE A 44 -1.30 -8.88 -0.29
CA PHE A 44 0.11 -8.66 0.03
C PHE A 44 0.91 -9.96 0.13
N LEU A 45 0.42 -10.94 0.91
CA LEU A 45 1.09 -12.23 1.08
C LEU A 45 1.18 -13.01 -0.23
N SER A 46 0.10 -13.00 -1.03
CA SER A 46 0.08 -13.70 -2.33
C SER A 46 1.07 -13.09 -3.32
N LEU A 47 1.20 -11.76 -3.34
CA LEU A 47 2.19 -11.07 -4.17
C LEU A 47 3.62 -11.35 -3.70
N ALA A 48 3.86 -11.33 -2.39
CA ALA A 48 5.18 -11.60 -1.83
C ALA A 48 5.65 -13.03 -2.17
N ASP A 49 4.77 -14.02 -2.01
CA ASP A 49 5.03 -15.42 -2.38
C ASP A 49 5.26 -15.56 -3.90
N HIS A 50 4.37 -14.99 -4.71
CA HIS A 50 4.46 -15.06 -6.17
C HIS A 50 5.75 -14.42 -6.74
N LEU A 51 6.20 -13.31 -6.14
CA LEU A 51 7.39 -12.56 -6.57
C LEU A 51 8.68 -13.06 -5.89
N GLY A 52 8.58 -14.02 -4.97
CA GLY A 52 9.72 -14.59 -4.26
C GLY A 52 10.45 -13.60 -3.33
N ILE A 53 9.71 -12.66 -2.73
CA ILE A 53 10.26 -11.71 -1.75
C ILE A 53 9.75 -12.07 -0.33
N PRO A 54 10.63 -12.09 0.69
CA PRO A 54 10.17 -12.22 2.07
C PRO A 54 9.16 -11.12 2.42
N ALA A 55 8.00 -11.50 2.95
CA ALA A 55 6.96 -10.55 3.34
C ALA A 55 7.50 -9.44 4.25
N GLN A 56 8.33 -9.78 5.23
CA GLN A 56 8.94 -8.81 6.13
C GLN A 56 9.78 -7.74 5.39
N GLU A 57 10.52 -8.14 4.34
CA GLU A 57 11.33 -7.23 3.53
C GLU A 57 10.43 -6.22 2.79
N ALA A 58 9.39 -6.71 2.11
CA ALA A 58 8.42 -5.86 1.41
C ALA A 58 7.67 -4.92 2.37
N PHE A 59 7.31 -5.42 3.56
CA PHE A 59 6.63 -4.64 4.60
C PHE A 59 7.51 -3.51 5.13
N THR A 60 8.79 -3.81 5.40
CA THR A 60 9.77 -2.80 5.83
C THR A 60 9.98 -1.73 4.76
N ALA A 61 10.18 -2.11 3.49
CA ALA A 61 10.32 -1.16 2.39
C ALA A 61 9.08 -0.25 2.25
N THR A 62 7.88 -0.83 2.37
CA THR A 62 6.62 -0.08 2.30
C THR A 62 6.48 0.90 3.48
N THR A 63 6.83 0.48 4.70
CA THR A 63 6.82 1.37 5.87
C THR A 63 7.79 2.54 5.70
N ASN A 64 8.98 2.29 5.15
CA ASN A 64 9.97 3.32 4.86
C ASN A 64 9.53 4.25 3.72
N LEU A 65 8.74 3.75 2.76
CA LEU A 65 8.17 4.55 1.69
C LEU A 65 7.06 5.47 2.20
N ILE A 66 6.18 4.96 3.07
CA ILE A 66 5.03 5.72 3.60
C ILE A 66 5.51 6.88 4.49
N ASN A 67 6.61 6.67 5.21
CA ASN A 67 7.14 7.65 6.16
C ASN A 67 8.38 8.38 5.61
N ASP A 68 8.58 9.60 6.06
CA ASP A 68 9.81 10.38 5.94
C ASP A 68 10.27 10.84 7.34
N THR A 69 11.29 11.70 7.40
CA THR A 69 11.83 12.22 8.67
C THR A 69 10.84 13.10 9.44
N GLU A 70 9.81 13.62 8.79
CA GLU A 70 8.78 14.50 9.36
C GLU A 70 7.46 13.75 9.63
N GLY A 71 7.40 12.45 9.35
CA GLY A 71 6.24 11.58 9.59
C GLY A 71 5.67 11.02 8.29
N LYS A 72 4.35 10.93 8.18
CA LYS A 72 3.71 10.35 6.99
C LYS A 72 3.86 11.29 5.78
N ARG A 73 4.38 10.78 4.66
CA ARG A 73 4.54 11.53 3.41
C ARG A 73 3.21 12.04 2.88
N THR A 74 3.22 13.22 2.26
CA THR A 74 2.02 13.91 1.75
C THR A 74 1.21 13.06 0.77
N GLU A 75 1.87 12.27 -0.08
CA GLU A 75 1.21 11.37 -1.04
C GLU A 75 0.29 10.35 -0.34
N PHE A 76 0.67 9.90 0.86
CA PHE A 76 -0.10 8.94 1.64
C PHE A 76 -1.08 9.61 2.61
N ARG A 77 -0.96 10.92 2.89
CA ARG A 77 -1.95 11.66 3.70
C ARG A 77 -3.31 11.75 3.02
N ALA A 78 -3.33 11.78 1.68
CA ALA A 78 -4.57 11.73 0.91
C ALA A 78 -5.37 10.43 1.16
N LEU A 79 -4.69 9.32 1.49
CA LEU A 79 -5.38 8.07 1.86
C LEU A 79 -6.12 8.20 3.19
N ASP A 80 -5.59 8.99 4.15
CA ASP A 80 -6.29 9.22 5.41
C ASP A 80 -7.55 10.05 5.19
N ALA A 81 -7.49 11.06 4.32
CA ALA A 81 -8.65 11.84 3.92
C ALA A 81 -9.70 10.95 3.24
N TYR A 82 -9.28 10.04 2.35
CA TYR A 82 -10.17 9.06 1.71
C TYR A 82 -10.87 8.19 2.76
N MET A 83 -10.10 7.57 3.66
CA MET A 83 -10.62 6.67 4.69
C MET A 83 -11.55 7.37 5.71
N LYS A 84 -11.35 8.67 5.94
CA LYS A 84 -12.25 9.49 6.76
C LYS A 84 -13.51 9.98 6.02
N GLY A 85 -13.62 9.72 4.72
CA GLY A 85 -14.72 10.21 3.89
C GLY A 85 -14.62 11.69 3.51
N GLU A 86 -13.48 12.34 3.78
CA GLU A 86 -13.24 13.77 3.51
C GLU A 86 -13.17 14.08 2.01
N ILE A 87 -12.92 13.07 1.16
CA ILE A 87 -12.83 13.24 -0.31
C ILE A 87 -14.21 13.19 -0.99
N PHE A 88 -15.24 12.63 -0.33
CA PHE A 88 -16.60 12.51 -0.89
C PHE A 88 -17.55 13.64 -0.47
N HIS A 89 -17.08 14.61 0.32
CA HIS A 89 -17.88 15.73 0.85
C HIS A 89 -17.35 17.11 0.42
N GLY A 90 -16.59 17.19 -0.67
CA GLY A 90 -16.09 18.44 -1.26
C GLY A 90 -16.84 18.85 -2.52
#